data_AF-A0A7C0XY11-F1
#
_entry.id   AF-A0A7C0XY11-F1
#
_cell.length_a   1.000
_cell.length_b   1.000
_cell.length_c   1.000
_cell.angle_alpha   90.00
_cell.angle_beta   90.00
_cell.angle_gamma   90.00
#
_symmetry.space_group_name_H-M   'P 1'
#
loop_
_entity.id
_entity.type
_entity.pdbx_description
1 polymer ?
#
loop_
_entity_poly.entity_id
_entity_poly.type
_entity_poly.pdbx_seq_one_letter_code
_entity_poly.pdbx_strand_id
1 'polypeptide(L)'
;MKSDYIFETSWEICNKIGGIYTVMSTKARSMVDAYGDHYVLVGPDVWKETHANPDFLEDHKQFSHWKEAAARQGIQVRIGRWNIPSGPLVILVNFTHLFAKKDEIFAHLWETYKLDSLSGQWDYIEPAMFGYAAGQAIESFTRFYLTPQTRVVAHFHEWMSGTGILYLKEKLPRAGTGFTTHATVLGRSIAGNGLPLYEKLAHYHPLKMAEKFQVVSKNSLETLSAQEADVFTTVSAITSEESRQFLGKEAQVLTLNGMNKSFVPAVGQYAKKREIARNKALEIA
;
A
#
# COMPACT_ATOMS: atom_id res chain seq x y z
N MET A 1 21.04 -11.04 0.34
CA MET A 1 20.97 -11.11 1.83
C MET A 1 19.50 -11.05 2.25
N LYS A 2 19.07 -11.81 3.26
CA LYS A 2 17.68 -11.80 3.78
C LYS A 2 17.49 -10.61 4.73
N SER A 3 16.37 -9.89 4.65
CA SER A 3 16.01 -8.83 5.61
C SER A 3 15.74 -9.40 7.01
N ASP A 4 15.89 -8.58 8.04
CA ASP A 4 15.62 -8.99 9.44
C ASP A 4 14.21 -8.61 9.88
N TYR A 5 13.68 -7.51 9.35
CA TYR A 5 12.34 -6.99 9.63
C TYR A 5 11.72 -6.40 8.36
N ILE A 6 10.44 -6.67 8.13
CA ILE A 6 9.69 -6.15 6.97
C ILE A 6 8.43 -5.45 7.47
N PHE A 7 8.29 -4.19 7.09
CA PHE A 7 7.04 -3.45 7.15
C PHE A 7 6.43 -3.42 5.76
N GLU A 8 5.18 -3.81 5.62
CA GLU A 8 4.46 -3.71 4.35
C GLU A 8 3.18 -2.91 4.52
N THR A 9 3.08 -1.82 3.78
CA THR A 9 2.10 -0.75 3.99
C THR A 9 1.15 -0.69 2.80
N SER A 10 -0.15 -0.65 3.10
CA SER A 10 -1.20 -0.49 2.09
C SER A 10 -2.46 0.08 2.73
N TRP A 11 -3.16 0.91 1.96
CA TRP A 11 -4.48 1.42 2.34
C TRP A 11 -5.53 0.30 2.53
N GLU A 12 -5.31 -0.88 1.94
CA GLU A 12 -6.26 -1.99 1.99
C GLU A 12 -5.97 -3.04 3.08
N ILE A 13 -4.96 -2.84 3.93
CA ILE A 13 -4.72 -3.73 5.08
C ILE A 13 -5.83 -3.53 6.13
N CYS A 14 -6.53 -4.61 6.46
CA CYS A 14 -7.75 -4.60 7.30
C CYS A 14 -8.83 -3.62 6.83
N ASN A 15 -8.84 -3.29 5.52
CA ASN A 15 -9.74 -2.31 4.93
C ASN A 15 -10.07 -2.72 3.48
N LYS A 16 -11.07 -3.58 3.33
CA LYS A 16 -11.40 -4.19 2.04
C LYS A 16 -12.09 -3.19 1.08
N ILE A 17 -11.31 -2.63 0.15
CA ILE A 17 -11.81 -1.70 -0.87
C ILE A 17 -11.73 -2.32 -2.27
N GLY A 18 -10.67 -3.04 -2.61
CA GLY A 18 -10.41 -3.48 -3.98
C GLY A 18 -9.57 -4.75 -4.08
N GLY A 19 -8.82 -4.84 -5.18
CA GLY A 19 -8.02 -6.02 -5.51
C GLY A 19 -6.76 -6.17 -4.66
N ILE A 20 -6.22 -5.06 -4.11
CA ILE A 20 -4.98 -5.09 -3.36
C ILE A 20 -5.18 -5.87 -2.05
N TYR A 21 -6.35 -5.76 -1.42
CA TYR A 21 -6.72 -6.61 -0.28
C TYR A 21 -6.49 -8.10 -0.58
N THR A 22 -6.89 -8.56 -1.77
CA THR A 22 -6.76 -9.97 -2.17
C THR A 22 -5.30 -10.34 -2.40
N VAL A 23 -4.53 -9.46 -3.05
CA VAL A 23 -3.08 -9.67 -3.24
C VAL A 23 -2.37 -9.79 -1.90
N MET A 24 -2.63 -8.84 -1.01
CA MET A 24 -1.99 -8.77 0.31
C MET A 24 -2.37 -9.96 1.19
N SER A 25 -3.65 -10.29 1.29
CA SER A 25 -4.13 -11.40 2.13
C SER A 25 -3.64 -12.76 1.66
N THR A 26 -3.58 -13.01 0.34
CA THR A 26 -3.09 -14.28 -0.20
C THR A 26 -1.57 -14.42 -0.10
N LYS A 27 -0.83 -13.32 -0.25
CA LYS A 27 0.64 -13.28 -0.08
C LYS A 27 1.07 -13.40 1.39
N ALA A 28 0.25 -12.90 2.32
CA ALA A 28 0.59 -12.83 3.75
C ALA A 28 1.01 -14.18 4.32
N ARG A 29 0.41 -15.30 3.88
CA ARG A 29 0.79 -16.64 4.37
C ARG A 29 2.26 -16.95 4.13
N SER A 30 2.73 -16.77 2.89
CA SER A 30 4.13 -17.04 2.53
C SER A 30 5.10 -16.14 3.29
N MET A 31 4.70 -14.89 3.56
CA MET A 31 5.52 -13.95 4.34
C MET A 31 5.59 -14.32 5.81
N VAL A 32 4.46 -14.69 6.42
CA VAL A 32 4.41 -15.17 7.81
C VAL A 32 5.20 -16.48 7.96
N ASP A 33 5.08 -17.42 7.01
CA ASP A 33 5.87 -18.66 7.04
C ASP A 33 7.39 -18.39 6.95
N ALA A 34 7.80 -17.31 6.27
CA ALA A 34 9.22 -16.97 6.08
C ALA A 34 9.83 -16.03 7.14
N TYR A 35 9.01 -15.19 7.78
CA TYR A 35 9.44 -14.10 8.67
C TYR A 35 8.74 -14.09 10.04
N GLY A 36 7.66 -14.85 10.23
CA GLY A 36 6.86 -14.82 11.46
C GLY A 36 6.40 -13.41 11.80
N ASP A 37 6.53 -13.04 13.09
CA ASP A 37 6.13 -11.71 13.59
C ASP A 37 7.15 -10.60 13.24
N HIS A 38 8.22 -10.90 12.50
CA HIS A 38 9.10 -9.87 11.90
C HIS A 38 8.54 -9.35 10.56
N TYR A 39 7.44 -9.91 10.07
CA TYR A 39 6.64 -9.36 8.99
C TYR A 39 5.42 -8.64 9.58
N VAL A 40 5.42 -7.32 9.45
CA VAL A 40 4.43 -6.43 10.04
C VAL A 40 3.71 -5.68 8.94
N LEU A 41 2.39 -5.80 8.93
CA LEU A 41 1.53 -5.06 8.02
C LEU A 41 1.15 -3.72 8.64
N VAL A 42 1.13 -2.65 7.84
CA VAL A 42 0.76 -1.31 8.29
C VAL A 42 -0.45 -0.82 7.48
N GLY A 43 -1.57 -0.60 8.17
CA GLY A 43 -2.85 -0.23 7.57
C GLY A 43 -3.47 1.01 8.22
N PRO A 44 -4.51 1.60 7.61
CA PRO A 44 -5.18 2.79 8.13
C PRO A 44 -6.20 2.43 9.23
N ASP A 45 -6.24 3.20 10.33
CA ASP A 45 -7.28 3.10 11.36
C ASP A 45 -8.50 3.96 10.99
N VAL A 46 -9.28 3.50 10.00
CA VAL A 46 -10.44 4.21 9.43
C VAL A 46 -11.79 3.71 9.96
N TRP A 47 -11.83 2.58 10.65
CA TRP A 47 -13.05 2.01 11.24
C TRP A 47 -13.34 2.63 12.61
N LYS A 48 -13.70 3.92 12.61
CA LYS A 48 -13.90 4.73 13.83
C LYS A 48 -15.34 4.80 14.34
N GLU A 49 -16.32 4.79 13.43
CA GLU A 49 -17.72 5.10 13.73
C GLU A 49 -18.65 3.88 13.63
N THR A 50 -18.15 2.73 13.18
CA THR A 50 -18.92 1.51 12.95
C THR A 50 -18.63 0.44 13.99
N HIS A 51 -19.45 -0.63 13.99
CA HIS A 51 -19.17 -1.89 14.68
C HIS A 51 -17.71 -2.33 14.43
N ALA A 52 -17.10 -2.96 15.44
CA ALA A 52 -15.70 -3.40 15.43
C ALA A 52 -15.23 -3.92 14.07
N ASN A 53 -14.06 -3.48 13.60
CA ASN A 53 -13.48 -3.90 12.33
C ASN A 53 -13.42 -5.45 12.25
N PRO A 54 -14.20 -6.09 11.36
CA PRO A 54 -14.28 -7.55 11.31
C PRO A 54 -12.96 -8.20 10.87
N ASP A 55 -12.10 -7.44 10.20
CA ASP A 55 -10.82 -7.90 9.67
C ASP A 55 -9.67 -7.66 10.66
N PHE A 56 -9.90 -7.13 11.85
CA PHE A 56 -8.83 -6.81 12.79
C PHE A 56 -9.11 -7.36 14.20
N LEU A 57 -8.20 -8.22 14.66
CA LEU A 57 -8.19 -8.78 16.00
C LEU A 57 -7.19 -8.01 16.85
N GLU A 58 -7.67 -7.04 17.64
CA GLU A 58 -6.81 -6.19 18.46
C GLU A 58 -6.14 -6.98 19.61
N ASP A 59 -4.86 -6.72 19.84
CA ASP A 59 -4.07 -7.22 20.96
C ASP A 59 -3.48 -6.04 21.73
N HIS A 60 -4.04 -5.76 22.90
CA HIS A 60 -3.62 -4.63 23.75
C HIS A 60 -2.28 -4.85 24.47
N LYS A 61 -1.79 -6.10 24.55
CA LYS A 61 -0.52 -6.42 25.20
C LYS A 61 0.64 -6.34 24.21
N GLN A 62 0.39 -6.66 22.95
CA GLN A 62 1.39 -6.61 21.90
C GLN A 62 1.96 -5.19 21.76
N PHE A 63 3.30 -5.08 21.87
CA PHE A 63 4.07 -3.83 21.83
C PHE A 63 3.53 -2.68 22.70
N SER A 64 2.93 -2.98 23.85
CA SER A 64 2.34 -1.96 24.76
C SER A 64 3.33 -0.85 25.13
N HIS A 65 4.59 -1.19 25.40
CA HIS A 65 5.64 -0.22 25.76
C HIS A 65 5.93 0.76 24.62
N TRP A 66 5.99 0.27 23.39
CA TRP A 66 6.16 1.14 22.22
C TRP A 66 4.90 1.94 21.94
N LYS A 67 3.70 1.36 22.08
CA LYS A 67 2.43 2.08 21.91
C LYS A 67 2.36 3.33 22.81
N GLU A 68 2.79 3.22 24.06
CA GLU A 68 2.89 4.37 24.97
C GLU A 68 3.93 5.40 24.51
N ALA A 69 5.11 4.95 24.07
CA ALA A 69 6.16 5.84 23.58
C ALA A 69 5.75 6.57 22.29
N ALA A 70 5.10 5.86 21.37
CA ALA A 70 4.55 6.39 20.12
C ALA A 70 3.46 7.43 20.41
N ALA A 71 2.57 7.19 21.39
CA ALA A 71 1.54 8.14 21.78
C ALA A 71 2.12 9.46 22.28
N ARG A 72 3.24 9.43 23.03
CA ARG A 72 3.97 10.64 23.47
C ARG A 72 4.59 11.43 22.30
N GLN A 73 4.85 10.76 21.16
CA GLN A 73 5.29 11.38 19.90
C GLN A 73 4.12 11.86 19.04
N GLY A 74 2.88 11.72 19.50
CA GLY A 74 1.66 12.03 18.74
C GLY A 74 1.21 10.92 17.79
N ILE A 75 1.89 9.77 17.78
CA ILE A 75 1.58 8.63 16.90
C ILE A 75 0.59 7.72 17.61
N GLN A 76 -0.64 7.68 17.10
CA GLN A 76 -1.70 6.83 17.64
C GLN A 76 -1.86 5.56 16.80
N VAL A 77 -1.70 4.40 17.45
CA VAL A 77 -1.77 3.10 16.78
C VAL A 77 -2.61 2.09 17.54
N ARG A 78 -3.19 1.14 16.80
CA ARG A 78 -3.78 -0.10 17.32
C ARG A 78 -2.96 -1.27 16.79
N ILE A 79 -2.70 -2.25 17.63
CA ILE A 79 -1.84 -3.38 17.31
C ILE A 79 -2.66 -4.65 17.47
N GLY A 80 -2.47 -5.60 16.57
CA GLY A 80 -3.26 -6.82 16.55
C GLY A 80 -2.88 -7.71 15.38
N ARG A 81 -3.80 -8.55 14.95
CA ARG A 81 -3.63 -9.43 13.80
C ARG A 81 -4.73 -9.22 12.77
N TRP A 82 -4.38 -9.37 11.50
CA TRP A 82 -5.40 -9.42 10.44
C TRP A 82 -6.20 -10.71 10.60
N ASN A 83 -7.53 -10.61 10.66
CA ASN A 83 -8.46 -11.73 10.76
C ASN A 83 -8.58 -12.52 9.44
N ILE A 84 -7.46 -13.09 9.01
CA ILE A 84 -7.34 -13.99 7.86
C ILE A 84 -6.58 -15.25 8.31
N PRO A 85 -6.63 -16.37 7.56
CA PRO A 85 -6.03 -17.63 8.00
C PRO A 85 -4.53 -17.59 8.35
N SER A 86 -3.77 -16.65 7.80
CA SER A 86 -2.34 -16.46 8.11
C SER A 86 -2.08 -15.63 9.38
N GLY A 87 -3.07 -14.89 9.89
CA GLY A 87 -2.96 -14.08 11.10
C GLY A 87 -1.73 -13.17 11.21
N PRO A 88 -1.30 -12.44 10.15
CA PRO A 88 -0.11 -11.59 10.21
C PRO A 88 -0.28 -10.48 11.25
N LEU A 89 0.83 -10.05 11.84
CA LEU A 89 0.88 -8.92 12.76
C LEU A 89 0.54 -7.62 12.00
N VAL A 90 -0.31 -6.78 12.58
CA VAL A 90 -0.80 -5.53 11.99
C VAL A 90 -0.63 -4.37 12.96
N ILE A 91 -0.18 -3.24 12.44
CA ILE A 91 -0.25 -1.92 13.06
C ILE A 91 -1.25 -1.09 12.26
N LEU A 92 -2.40 -0.76 12.86
CA LEU A 92 -3.34 0.21 12.32
C LEU A 92 -2.99 1.60 12.83
N VAL A 93 -2.80 2.55 11.92
CA VAL A 93 -2.32 3.90 12.24
C VAL A 93 -3.46 4.89 12.13
N ASN A 94 -3.71 5.64 13.21
CA ASN A 94 -4.63 6.77 13.19
C ASN A 94 -3.88 8.04 12.79
N PHE A 95 -4.28 8.60 11.64
CA PHE A 95 -3.64 9.75 11.00
C PHE A 95 -4.47 11.03 11.04
N THR A 96 -5.67 11.03 11.65
CA THR A 96 -6.60 12.18 11.57
C THR A 96 -6.07 13.42 12.27
N HIS A 97 -5.18 13.26 13.25
CA HIS A 97 -4.50 14.36 13.92
C HIS A 97 -3.61 15.17 12.95
N LEU A 98 -3.17 14.56 11.84
CA LEU A 98 -2.37 15.23 10.81
C LEU A 98 -3.20 16.15 9.91
N PHE A 99 -4.54 16.05 9.90
CA PHE A 99 -5.37 16.94 9.08
C PHE A 99 -5.20 18.41 9.45
N ALA A 100 -4.99 18.71 10.74
CA ALA A 100 -4.70 20.06 11.22
C ALA A 100 -3.32 20.57 10.77
N LYS A 101 -2.41 19.67 10.37
CA LYS A 101 -1.04 19.95 9.93
C LYS A 101 -0.81 19.68 8.45
N LYS A 102 -1.86 19.36 7.68
CA LYS A 102 -1.75 18.91 6.29
C LYS A 102 -1.00 19.93 5.42
N ASP A 103 -1.23 21.23 5.65
CA ASP A 103 -0.65 22.29 4.83
C ASP A 103 0.85 22.45 5.10
N GLU A 104 1.29 22.30 6.36
CA GLU A 104 2.71 22.27 6.73
C GLU A 104 3.40 21.04 6.12
N ILE A 105 2.78 19.87 6.23
CA ILE A 105 3.32 18.62 5.68
C ILE A 105 3.47 18.71 4.17
N PHE A 106 2.44 19.19 3.47
CA PHE A 106 2.49 19.32 2.02
C PHE A 106 3.46 20.42 1.56
N ALA A 107 3.56 21.53 2.29
CA ALA A 107 4.58 22.54 2.02
C ALA A 107 5.99 21.96 2.11
N HIS A 108 6.29 21.19 3.17
CA HIS A 108 7.58 20.51 3.33
C HIS A 108 7.86 19.50 2.21
N LEU A 109 6.86 18.69 1.83
CA LEU A 109 6.99 17.72 0.74
C LEU A 109 7.18 18.39 -0.63
N TRP A 110 6.56 19.56 -0.85
CA TRP A 110 6.82 20.38 -2.04
C TRP A 110 8.23 20.96 -2.04
N GLU A 111 8.67 21.52 -0.92
CA GLU A 111 10.02 22.10 -0.81
C GLU A 111 11.10 21.05 -1.08
N THR A 112 10.92 19.84 -0.54
CA THR A 112 11.88 18.73 -0.63
C THR A 112 11.80 17.97 -1.95
N TYR A 113 10.59 17.55 -2.37
CA TYR A 113 10.39 16.62 -3.49
C TYR A 113 9.64 17.22 -4.68
N LYS A 114 9.16 18.46 -4.57
CA LYS A 114 8.25 19.09 -5.57
C LYS A 114 6.94 18.31 -5.73
N LEU A 115 6.44 17.72 -4.64
CA LEU A 115 5.13 17.06 -4.61
C LEU A 115 4.00 18.07 -4.82
N ASP A 116 3.32 18.00 -5.96
CA ASP A 116 2.18 18.85 -6.26
C ASP A 116 0.92 18.31 -5.55
N SER A 117 0.54 18.92 -4.44
CA SER A 117 -0.68 18.57 -3.68
C SER A 117 -1.83 19.56 -3.89
N LEU A 118 -1.67 20.59 -4.74
CA LEU A 118 -2.57 21.75 -4.76
C LEU A 118 -3.99 21.40 -5.22
N SER A 119 -4.10 20.50 -6.20
CA SER A 119 -5.40 20.03 -6.72
C SER A 119 -6.04 18.94 -5.85
N GLY A 120 -5.30 18.39 -4.89
CA GLY A 120 -5.69 17.25 -4.09
C GLY A 120 -6.89 17.56 -3.18
N GLN A 121 -7.97 16.80 -3.35
CA GLN A 121 -9.14 16.86 -2.48
C GLN A 121 -9.06 15.79 -1.38
N TRP A 122 -10.13 15.58 -0.61
CA TRP A 122 -10.15 14.62 0.50
C TRP A 122 -9.76 13.20 0.10
N ASP A 123 -10.13 12.77 -1.11
CA ASP A 123 -9.75 11.48 -1.69
C ASP A 123 -8.24 11.35 -2.00
N TYR A 124 -7.49 12.45 -1.91
CA TYR A 124 -6.03 12.50 -1.95
C TYR A 124 -5.42 12.79 -0.58
N ILE A 125 -5.96 13.78 0.14
CA ILE A 125 -5.44 14.24 1.44
C ILE A 125 -5.48 13.10 2.46
N GLU A 126 -6.61 12.39 2.54
CA GLU A 126 -6.80 11.32 3.52
C GLU A 126 -5.75 10.19 3.37
N PRO A 127 -5.60 9.54 2.19
CA PRO A 127 -4.57 8.54 2.00
C PRO A 127 -3.15 9.11 2.11
N ALA A 128 -2.88 10.33 1.61
CA ALA A 128 -1.56 10.94 1.73
C ALA A 128 -1.16 11.16 3.21
N MET A 129 -2.10 11.53 4.08
CA MET A 129 -1.82 11.64 5.52
C MET A 129 -1.62 10.27 6.18
N PHE A 130 -2.33 9.23 5.74
CA PHE A 130 -2.05 7.86 6.17
C PHE A 130 -0.63 7.43 5.81
N GLY A 131 -0.20 7.59 4.56
CA GLY A 131 1.15 7.20 4.16
C GLY A 131 2.22 7.89 5.02
N TYR A 132 2.04 9.18 5.31
CA TYR A 132 2.93 9.95 6.16
C TYR A 132 2.96 9.40 7.59
N ALA A 133 1.79 9.16 8.20
CA ALA A 133 1.68 8.59 9.53
C ALA A 133 2.23 7.15 9.61
N ALA A 134 2.08 6.35 8.56
CA ALA A 134 2.67 5.03 8.46
C ALA A 134 4.20 5.11 8.47
N GLY A 135 4.79 6.08 7.75
CA GLY A 135 6.21 6.41 7.85
C GLY A 135 6.63 6.76 9.27
N GLN A 136 5.88 7.62 9.97
CA GLN A 136 6.14 7.97 11.37
C GLN A 136 6.11 6.75 12.29
N ALA A 137 5.11 5.87 12.13
CA ALA A 137 4.98 4.66 12.93
C ALA A 137 6.15 3.69 12.69
N ILE A 138 6.56 3.48 11.44
CA ILE A 138 7.69 2.61 11.08
C ILE A 138 9.00 3.17 11.65
N GLU A 139 9.23 4.48 11.53
CA GLU A 139 10.41 5.13 12.12
C GLU A 139 10.41 4.95 13.65
N SER A 140 9.31 5.32 14.31
CA SER A 140 9.17 5.22 15.76
C SER A 140 9.42 3.81 16.26
N PHE A 141 8.79 2.81 15.64
CA PHE A 141 8.97 1.40 15.98
C PHE A 141 10.43 0.97 15.80
N THR A 142 11.02 1.31 14.64
CA THR A 142 12.38 0.92 14.30
C THR A 142 13.39 1.52 15.27
N ARG A 143 13.23 2.78 15.68
CA ARG A 143 14.11 3.42 16.67
C ARG A 143 13.92 2.87 18.08
N PHE A 144 12.70 2.45 18.42
CA PHE A 144 12.38 1.96 19.76
C PHE A 144 12.89 0.54 20.01
N TYR A 145 12.70 -0.37 19.04
CA TYR A 145 13.02 -1.79 19.22
C TYR A 145 14.29 -2.25 18.52
N LEU A 146 14.66 -1.65 17.38
CA LEU A 146 15.62 -2.24 16.46
C LEU A 146 16.98 -1.55 16.55
N THR A 147 18.03 -2.36 16.52
CA THR A 147 19.41 -1.85 16.52
C THR A 147 19.78 -1.23 15.17
N PRO A 148 20.81 -0.37 15.11
CA PRO A 148 21.34 0.17 13.85
C PRO A 148 21.70 -0.90 12.81
N GLN A 149 22.12 -2.10 13.27
CA GLN A 149 22.54 -3.22 12.42
C GLN A 149 21.36 -4.04 11.86
N THR A 150 20.16 -3.88 12.41
CA THR A 150 18.97 -4.60 11.94
C THR A 150 18.59 -4.11 10.55
N ARG A 151 18.49 -5.02 9.58
CA ARG A 151 18.14 -4.70 8.19
C ARG A 151 16.63 -4.62 8.04
N VAL A 152 16.12 -3.39 7.99
CA VAL A 152 14.70 -3.08 7.85
C VAL A 152 14.36 -2.82 6.39
N VAL A 153 13.26 -3.42 5.92
CA VAL A 153 12.63 -3.10 4.64
C VAL A 153 11.24 -2.54 4.91
N ALA A 154 10.90 -1.42 4.27
CA ALA A 154 9.56 -0.83 4.28
C ALA A 154 9.02 -0.79 2.85
N HIS A 155 7.99 -1.59 2.58
CA HIS A 155 7.43 -1.78 1.25
C HIS A 155 6.02 -1.19 1.19
N PHE A 156 5.80 -0.26 0.28
CA PHE A 156 4.57 0.52 0.13
C PHE A 156 3.84 0.12 -1.15
N HIS A 157 2.53 -0.09 -1.04
CA HIS A 157 1.66 -0.44 -2.16
C HIS A 157 0.79 0.75 -2.56
N GLU A 158 0.96 1.16 -3.81
CA GLU A 158 0.24 2.23 -4.49
C GLU A 158 0.37 3.62 -3.87
N TRP A 159 0.02 4.64 -4.65
CA TRP A 159 0.28 6.05 -4.33
C TRP A 159 -0.31 6.50 -2.98
N MET A 160 -1.37 5.84 -2.52
CA MET A 160 -2.05 6.12 -1.25
C MET A 160 -1.15 5.88 -0.03
N SER A 161 -0.08 5.10 -0.16
CA SER A 161 0.91 4.91 0.89
C SER A 161 2.24 5.62 0.59
N GLY A 162 2.32 6.35 -0.52
CA GLY A 162 3.54 6.88 -1.11
C GLY A 162 4.26 7.95 -0.29
N THR A 163 3.52 8.77 0.46
CA THR A 163 4.10 9.77 1.37
C THR A 163 4.94 9.12 2.49
N GLY A 164 4.71 7.84 2.80
CA GLY A 164 5.52 7.07 3.73
C GLY A 164 6.92 6.78 3.20
N ILE A 165 7.08 6.59 1.89
CA ILE A 165 8.39 6.47 1.24
C ILE A 165 9.14 7.79 1.41
N LEU A 166 8.51 8.90 1.01
CA LEU A 166 9.12 10.23 1.09
C LEU A 166 9.54 10.56 2.53
N TYR A 167 8.69 10.27 3.50
CA TYR A 167 9.00 10.44 4.92
C TYR A 167 10.22 9.60 5.36
N LEU A 168 10.24 8.30 5.05
CA LEU A 168 11.32 7.42 5.49
C LEU A 168 12.64 7.70 4.78
N LYS A 169 12.63 8.18 3.53
CA LYS A 169 13.86 8.60 2.84
C LYS A 169 14.57 9.72 3.59
N GLU A 170 13.81 10.64 4.19
CA GLU A 170 14.38 11.72 5.01
C GLU A 170 14.71 11.25 6.44
N LYS A 171 13.77 10.57 7.11
CA LYS A 171 13.85 10.32 8.56
C LYS A 171 14.53 9.00 8.92
N LEU A 172 14.48 8.00 8.05
CA LEU A 172 15.08 6.68 8.28
C LEU A 172 15.82 6.15 7.03
N PRO A 173 16.83 6.86 6.51
CA PRO A 173 17.50 6.50 5.24
C PRO A 173 18.22 5.14 5.25
N ARG A 174 18.39 4.52 6.43
CA ARG A 174 18.96 3.17 6.58
C ARG A 174 17.97 2.04 6.27
N ALA A 175 16.67 2.31 6.28
CA ALA A 175 15.66 1.34 5.91
C ALA A 175 15.53 1.30 4.39
N GLY A 176 15.59 0.11 3.80
CA GLY A 176 15.36 -0.05 2.36
C GLY A 176 13.88 0.15 2.05
N THR A 177 13.57 1.01 1.10
CA THR A 177 12.20 1.34 0.69
C THR A 177 11.83 0.68 -0.63
N GLY A 178 10.68 0.01 -0.66
CA GLY A 178 10.10 -0.59 -1.87
C GLY A 178 8.79 0.09 -2.24
N PHE A 179 8.54 0.29 -3.53
CA PHE A 179 7.24 0.74 -4.04
C PHE A 179 6.70 -0.25 -5.07
N THR A 180 5.46 -0.69 -4.90
CA THR A 180 4.72 -1.43 -5.94
C THR A 180 3.50 -0.63 -6.36
N THR A 181 3.42 -0.31 -7.65
CA THR A 181 2.15 0.09 -8.27
C THR A 181 1.51 -1.13 -8.96
N HIS A 182 0.22 -1.36 -8.71
CA HIS A 182 -0.56 -2.43 -9.34
C HIS A 182 -1.21 -1.93 -10.63
N ALA A 183 -1.53 -0.64 -10.71
CA ALA A 183 -1.84 0.08 -11.93
C ALA A 183 -1.55 1.57 -11.77
N THR A 184 -1.15 2.25 -12.83
CA THR A 184 -0.92 3.70 -12.73
C THR A 184 -2.23 4.49 -12.62
N VAL A 185 -2.18 5.63 -11.95
CA VAL A 185 -3.30 6.59 -11.86
C VAL A 185 -3.75 7.02 -13.25
N LEU A 186 -2.81 7.42 -14.12
CA LEU A 186 -3.13 7.84 -15.48
C LEU A 186 -3.66 6.71 -16.34
N GLY A 187 -3.10 5.50 -16.21
CA GLY A 187 -3.62 4.30 -16.86
C GLY A 187 -5.09 4.07 -16.62
N ARG A 188 -5.47 4.04 -15.34
CA ARG A 188 -6.86 3.89 -14.90
C ARG A 188 -7.74 5.03 -15.43
N SER A 189 -7.27 6.28 -15.36
CA SER A 189 -8.04 7.43 -15.85
C SER A 189 -8.24 7.41 -17.37
N ILE A 190 -7.23 7.04 -18.15
CA ILE A 190 -7.30 6.94 -19.61
C ILE A 190 -8.28 5.84 -20.02
N ALA A 191 -8.10 4.63 -19.50
CA ALA A 191 -8.95 3.49 -19.82
C ALA A 191 -10.39 3.69 -19.32
N GLY A 192 -10.56 4.22 -18.10
CA GLY A 192 -11.88 4.50 -17.51
C GLY A 192 -12.68 5.56 -18.24
N ASN A 193 -12.01 6.45 -18.99
CA ASN A 193 -12.66 7.43 -19.87
C ASN A 193 -12.80 6.93 -21.33
N GLY A 194 -12.64 5.64 -21.59
CA GLY A 194 -12.83 5.02 -22.91
C GLY A 194 -11.79 5.40 -23.95
N LEU A 195 -10.63 5.93 -23.54
CA LEU A 195 -9.53 6.24 -24.46
C LEU A 195 -8.63 5.02 -24.68
N PRO A 196 -8.06 4.84 -25.88
CA PRO A 196 -7.27 3.66 -26.21
C PRO A 196 -5.85 3.75 -25.60
N LEU A 197 -5.73 3.29 -24.34
CA LEU A 197 -4.52 3.38 -23.53
C LEU A 197 -3.28 2.79 -24.24
N TYR A 198 -3.31 1.51 -24.57
CA TYR A 198 -2.11 0.83 -25.08
C TYR A 198 -1.81 1.13 -26.55
N GLU A 199 -2.83 1.43 -27.37
CA GLU A 199 -2.61 1.81 -28.77
C GLU A 199 -1.94 3.18 -28.91
N LYS A 200 -2.19 4.09 -27.95
CA LYS A 200 -1.70 5.47 -27.98
C LYS A 200 -0.75 5.80 -26.84
N LEU A 201 -0.19 4.80 -26.15
CA LEU A 201 0.61 4.99 -24.93
C LEU A 201 1.68 6.08 -25.10
N ALA A 202 2.50 5.98 -26.15
CA ALA A 202 3.58 6.93 -26.45
C ALA A 202 3.11 8.36 -26.78
N HIS A 203 1.83 8.56 -27.14
CA HIS A 203 1.27 9.86 -27.49
C HIS A 203 0.68 10.61 -26.28
N TYR A 204 0.49 9.92 -25.15
CA TYR A 204 -0.05 10.54 -23.96
C TYR A 204 1.04 11.30 -23.20
N HIS A 205 0.89 12.63 -23.11
CA HIS A 205 1.74 13.48 -22.28
C HIS A 205 1.25 13.43 -20.82
N PRO A 206 2.05 12.93 -19.86
CA PRO A 206 1.57 12.64 -18.51
C PRO A 206 0.91 13.84 -17.82
N LEU A 207 1.58 15.00 -17.80
CA LEU A 207 1.05 16.22 -17.16
C LEU A 207 -0.27 16.69 -17.78
N LYS A 208 -0.36 16.76 -19.11
CA LYS A 208 -1.58 17.17 -19.81
C LYS A 208 -2.74 16.21 -19.52
N MET A 209 -2.47 14.91 -19.44
CA MET A 209 -3.49 13.92 -19.09
C MET A 209 -3.90 14.02 -17.62
N ALA A 210 -2.96 14.28 -16.72
CA ALA A 210 -3.23 14.46 -15.30
C ALA A 210 -4.11 15.69 -15.06
N GLU A 211 -3.84 16.80 -15.74
CA GLU A 211 -4.66 18.01 -15.72
C GLU A 211 -6.06 17.74 -16.29
N LYS A 212 -6.13 17.11 -17.47
CA LYS A 212 -7.40 16.76 -18.14
C LYS A 212 -8.32 15.94 -17.24
N PHE A 213 -7.76 14.98 -16.49
CA PHE A 213 -8.53 14.11 -15.61
C PHE A 213 -8.59 14.58 -14.16
N GLN A 214 -8.02 15.75 -13.85
CA GLN A 214 -7.98 16.31 -12.49
C GLN A 214 -7.34 15.37 -11.46
N VAL A 215 -6.27 14.67 -11.87
CA VAL A 215 -5.51 13.72 -11.03
C VAL A 215 -4.05 14.13 -10.86
N VAL A 216 -3.72 15.42 -11.06
CA VAL A 216 -2.36 15.96 -10.95
C VAL A 216 -1.70 15.55 -9.64
N SER A 217 -2.38 15.74 -8.52
CA SER A 217 -1.79 15.44 -7.21
C SER A 217 -1.56 13.95 -6.95
N LYS A 218 -2.49 13.10 -7.41
CA LYS A 218 -2.32 11.64 -7.34
C LYS A 218 -1.16 11.16 -8.23
N ASN A 219 -1.09 11.67 -9.45
CA ASN A 219 -0.02 11.35 -10.38
C ASN A 219 1.35 11.84 -9.89
N SER A 220 1.41 13.05 -9.30
CA SER A 220 2.63 13.61 -8.72
C SER A 220 3.14 12.72 -7.58
N LEU A 221 2.26 12.33 -6.65
CA LEU A 221 2.62 11.43 -5.56
C LEU A 221 3.05 10.04 -6.06
N GLU A 222 2.33 9.46 -7.02
CA GLU A 222 2.69 8.17 -7.61
C GLU A 222 4.07 8.22 -8.29
N THR A 223 4.34 9.27 -9.05
CA THR A 223 5.61 9.50 -9.76
C THR A 223 6.76 9.60 -8.78
N LEU A 224 6.63 10.46 -7.76
CA LEU A 224 7.67 10.66 -6.74
C LEU A 224 7.89 9.40 -5.91
N SER A 225 6.82 8.67 -5.57
CA SER A 225 6.94 7.39 -4.86
C SER A 225 7.75 6.36 -5.65
N ALA A 226 7.51 6.27 -6.97
CA ALA A 226 8.30 5.40 -7.83
C ALA A 226 9.76 5.86 -7.94
N GLN A 227 10.00 7.16 -8.13
CA GLN A 227 11.33 7.72 -8.32
C GLN A 227 12.21 7.60 -7.07
N GLU A 228 11.66 7.97 -5.90
CA GLU A 228 12.39 8.06 -4.63
C GLU A 228 12.58 6.72 -3.91
N ALA A 229 11.73 5.72 -4.18
CA ALA A 229 11.90 4.38 -3.61
C ALA A 229 13.20 3.73 -4.12
N ASP A 230 13.88 3.02 -3.22
CA ASP A 230 15.13 2.31 -3.54
C ASP A 230 14.88 1.18 -4.55
N VAL A 231 13.72 0.53 -4.46
CA VAL A 231 13.24 -0.46 -5.43
C VAL A 231 11.82 -0.14 -5.88
N PHE A 232 11.67 0.15 -7.17
CA PHE A 232 10.37 0.26 -7.82
C PHE A 232 9.99 -1.05 -8.51
N THR A 233 8.73 -1.46 -8.35
CA THR A 233 8.20 -2.72 -8.85
C THR A 233 6.79 -2.56 -9.41
N THR A 234 6.41 -3.45 -10.31
CA THR A 234 5.04 -3.54 -10.85
C THR A 234 4.60 -5.00 -10.91
N VAL A 235 3.29 -5.22 -10.96
CA VAL A 235 2.71 -6.58 -10.98
C VAL A 235 2.71 -7.24 -12.36
N SER A 236 3.15 -6.53 -13.41
CA SER A 236 3.20 -7.06 -14.77
C SER A 236 4.14 -6.25 -15.66
N ALA A 237 4.61 -6.87 -16.75
CA ALA A 237 5.42 -6.19 -17.76
C ALA A 237 4.68 -5.02 -18.44
N ILE A 238 3.38 -5.18 -18.71
CA ILE A 238 2.58 -4.12 -19.33
C ILE A 238 2.41 -2.91 -18.40
N THR A 239 2.26 -3.14 -17.09
CA THR A 239 2.26 -2.07 -16.08
C THR A 239 3.64 -1.42 -15.95
N SER A 240 4.74 -2.18 -16.14
CA SER A 240 6.11 -1.61 -16.18
C SER A 240 6.27 -0.65 -17.35
N GLU A 241 5.82 -1.06 -18.54
CA GLU A 241 5.84 -0.23 -19.76
C GLU A 241 4.98 1.02 -19.61
N GLU A 242 3.80 0.89 -18.99
CA GLU A 242 2.97 2.02 -18.62
C GLU A 242 3.67 2.97 -17.64
N SER A 243 4.32 2.44 -16.61
CA SER A 243 5.06 3.23 -15.61
C SER A 243 6.23 3.98 -16.22
N ARG A 244 6.90 3.38 -17.21
CA ARG A 244 7.95 4.03 -18.00
C ARG A 244 7.43 5.29 -18.69
N GLN A 245 6.23 5.23 -19.28
CA GLN A 245 5.60 6.37 -19.94
C GLN A 245 5.09 7.44 -18.95
N PHE A 246 4.40 7.02 -17.89
CA PHE A 246 3.67 7.95 -17.02
C PHE A 246 4.46 8.43 -15.80
N LEU A 247 5.30 7.58 -15.24
CA LEU A 247 6.09 7.85 -14.02
C LEU A 247 7.57 8.12 -14.34
N GLY A 248 7.99 7.92 -15.59
CA GLY A 248 9.38 8.09 -16.03
C GLY A 248 10.34 7.06 -15.43
N LYS A 249 9.84 5.96 -14.87
CA LYS A 249 10.65 4.89 -14.28
C LYS A 249 10.07 3.53 -14.66
N GLU A 250 10.92 2.66 -15.18
CA GLU A 250 10.60 1.25 -15.44
C GLU A 250 10.76 0.44 -14.14
N ALA A 251 9.95 -0.60 -13.96
CA ALA A 251 10.06 -1.47 -12.81
C ALA A 251 11.41 -2.21 -12.81
N GLN A 252 12.11 -2.18 -11.68
CA GLN A 252 13.35 -2.93 -11.49
C GLN A 252 13.07 -4.43 -11.30
N VAL A 253 11.90 -4.77 -10.74
CA VAL A 253 11.47 -6.15 -10.52
C VAL A 253 9.97 -6.26 -10.79
N LEU A 254 9.55 -7.35 -11.41
CA LEU A 254 8.14 -7.70 -11.57
C LEU A 254 7.68 -8.58 -10.40
N THR A 255 6.67 -8.12 -9.66
CA THR A 255 6.07 -8.81 -8.52
C THR A 255 4.71 -9.39 -8.91
N LEU A 256 4.73 -10.42 -9.75
CA LEU A 256 3.52 -11.06 -10.28
C LEU A 256 2.59 -11.51 -9.15
N ASN A 257 1.30 -11.19 -9.28
CA ASN A 257 0.30 -11.57 -8.28
C ASN A 257 0.14 -13.10 -8.23
N GLY A 258 0.53 -13.69 -7.11
CA GLY A 258 0.31 -15.10 -6.82
C GLY A 258 -1.08 -15.34 -6.22
N MET A 259 -1.53 -16.60 -6.27
CA MET A 259 -2.68 -17.06 -5.50
C MET A 259 -2.29 -18.25 -4.63
N ASN A 260 -2.86 -18.32 -3.43
CA ASN A 260 -2.70 -19.49 -2.58
C ASN A 260 -3.51 -20.67 -3.16
N LYS A 261 -2.85 -21.76 -3.52
CA LYS A 261 -3.52 -22.94 -4.10
C LYS A 261 -4.42 -23.68 -3.12
N SER A 262 -4.32 -23.41 -1.81
CA SER A 262 -5.06 -24.14 -0.77
C SER A 262 -6.58 -24.01 -0.88
N PHE A 263 -7.10 -22.97 -1.52
CA PHE A 263 -8.54 -22.77 -1.73
C PHE A 263 -9.02 -23.24 -3.11
N VAL A 264 -8.12 -23.70 -3.98
CA VAL A 264 -8.47 -24.26 -5.30
C VAL A 264 -8.81 -25.75 -5.13
N PRO A 265 -9.96 -26.25 -5.63
CA PRO A 265 -10.30 -27.66 -5.52
C PRO A 265 -9.23 -28.56 -6.15
N ALA A 266 -9.15 -29.82 -5.70
CA ALA A 266 -8.32 -30.80 -6.38
C ALA A 266 -8.83 -31.03 -7.83
N VAL A 267 -7.92 -31.30 -8.77
CA VAL A 267 -8.24 -31.45 -10.21
C VAL A 267 -9.38 -32.44 -10.46
N GLY A 268 -9.42 -33.56 -9.73
CA GLY A 268 -10.48 -34.57 -9.84
C GLY A 268 -11.88 -34.07 -9.44
N GLN A 269 -11.99 -32.93 -8.75
CA GLN A 269 -13.26 -32.34 -8.33
C GLN A 269 -13.79 -31.30 -9.33
N TYR A 270 -13.02 -30.92 -10.35
CA TYR A 270 -13.38 -29.83 -11.26
C TYR A 270 -14.66 -30.11 -12.05
N ALA A 271 -14.81 -31.31 -12.61
CA ALA A 271 -15.99 -31.67 -13.38
C ALA A 271 -17.27 -31.56 -12.53
N LYS A 272 -17.25 -32.13 -11.32
CA LYS A 272 -18.37 -32.07 -10.37
C LYS A 272 -18.69 -30.65 -9.93
N LYS A 273 -17.68 -29.86 -9.57
CA LYS A 273 -17.87 -28.44 -9.18
C LYS A 273 -18.44 -27.61 -10.34
N ARG A 274 -17.99 -27.85 -11.58
CA ARG A 274 -18.51 -27.18 -12.78
C ARG A 274 -19.97 -27.53 -13.03
N GLU A 275 -20.35 -28.80 -12.94
CA GLU A 275 -21.73 -29.25 -13.12
C GLU A 275 -22.67 -28.61 -12.09
N ILE A 276 -22.30 -28.66 -10.80
CA ILE A 276 -23.06 -28.03 -9.72
C ILE A 276 -23.23 -26.52 -9.97
N ALA A 277 -22.15 -25.83 -10.34
CA ALA A 277 -22.20 -24.40 -10.61
C ALA A 277 -23.07 -24.07 -11.84
N ARG A 278 -23.01 -24.90 -12.89
CA ARG A 278 -23.83 -24.73 -14.11
C ARG A 278 -25.30 -24.91 -13.81
N ASN A 279 -25.68 -25.97 -13.10
CA ASN A 279 -27.08 -26.22 -12.76
C ASN A 279 -27.65 -25.07 -11.94
N LYS A 280 -26.91 -24.59 -10.95
CA LYS A 280 -27.31 -23.43 -10.14
C LYS A 280 -27.42 -22.13 -10.97
N ALA A 281 -26.52 -21.92 -11.94
CA ALA A 281 -26.62 -20.78 -12.83
C ALA A 281 -27.87 -20.83 -13.73
N LEU A 282 -28.25 -22.02 -14.18
CA LEU A 282 -29.47 -22.23 -14.98
C LEU A 282 -30.75 -22.10 -14.15
N GLU A 283 -30.73 -22.43 -12.86
CA GLU A 283 -31.88 -22.22 -11.95
C GLU A 283 -32.19 -20.74 -11.68
N ILE A 284 -31.19 -19.86 -11.79
CA ILE A 284 -31.31 -18.42 -11.52
C ILE A 284 -31.60 -17.62 -12.81
N ALA A 285 -31.41 -18.21 -13.99
CA ALA A 285 -31.63 -17.59 -15.31
C ALA A 285 -33.05 -17.78 -15.81
#